data_AF-A0A363U9R8-F1
#
_entry.id   AF-A0A363U9R8-F1
#
_cell.length_a   1.000
_cell.length_b   1.000
_cell.length_c   1.000
_cell.angle_alpha   90.00
_cell.angle_beta   90.00
_cell.angle_gamma   90.00
#
_symmetry.space_group_name_H-M   'P 1'
#
loop_
_entity.id
_entity.type
_entity.pdbx_description
1 polymer ?
#
loop_
_entity_poly.entity_id
_entity_poly.type
_entity_poly.pdbx_seq_one_letter_code
_entity_poly.pdbx_strand_id
1 'polypeptide(L)'
;MKIAIFHNIPSGGAKRALFEWTRRLAGRHVIDVYSLATADHTFCDIRPFAARHHVFEFAPRSLFNSPFGRLNQFQRWRDLGDLERINRRIAGQINQGGYDVLFANTCIFTFIPALLQYVNIPSVYYLHEPFGSGFYRSFERPYLKRGGWRQSVDRLDPLIGLYQGRLASIQKRSLRATTRLLSN
;
A
#
# COMPACT_ATOMS: atom_id res chain seq x y z
N MET A 1 8.66 19.58 -14.32
CA MET A 1 7.97 18.28 -14.47
C MET A 1 6.67 18.32 -13.70
N LYS A 2 5.69 17.55 -14.16
CA LYS A 2 4.43 17.27 -13.49
C LYS A 2 4.50 15.88 -12.87
N ILE A 3 4.45 15.80 -11.56
CA ILE A 3 4.65 14.57 -10.77
C ILE A 3 3.33 14.16 -10.13
N ALA A 4 2.93 12.91 -10.34
CA ALA A 4 1.87 12.29 -9.54
C ALA A 4 2.51 11.61 -8.33
N ILE A 5 2.09 11.95 -7.12
CA ILE A 5 2.47 11.24 -5.91
C ILE A 5 1.34 10.31 -5.50
N PHE A 6 1.64 9.03 -5.27
CA PHE A 6 0.70 8.11 -4.63
C PHE A 6 1.15 7.72 -3.24
N HIS A 7 0.25 7.74 -2.25
CA HIS A 7 0.52 7.16 -0.94
C HIS A 7 -0.73 6.61 -0.23
N ASN A 8 -0.55 5.56 0.56
CA ASN A 8 -1.52 5.11 1.55
C ASN A 8 -0.78 4.67 2.81
N ILE A 9 -0.18 5.64 3.49
CA ILE A 9 0.78 5.47 4.59
C ILE A 9 0.14 6.02 5.88
N PRO A 10 0.35 5.39 7.05
CA PRO A 10 -0.11 5.92 8.33
C PRO A 10 0.88 6.97 8.87
N SER A 11 0.61 7.57 10.02
CA SER A 11 1.62 8.38 10.73
C SER A 11 2.90 7.58 10.98
N GLY A 12 4.07 8.17 10.71
CA GLY A 12 5.35 7.51 10.97
C GLY A 12 6.53 8.06 10.17
N GLY A 13 7.64 7.32 10.15
CA GLY A 13 8.88 7.69 9.45
C GLY A 13 8.68 7.85 7.94
N ALA A 14 7.96 6.93 7.31
CA ALA A 14 7.66 6.99 5.88
C ALA A 14 6.88 8.25 5.51
N LYS A 15 5.93 8.68 6.35
CA LYS A 15 5.15 9.91 6.13
C LYS A 15 6.01 11.17 6.32
N ARG A 16 6.95 11.19 7.28
CA ARG A 16 7.92 12.30 7.43
C ARG A 16 8.84 12.43 6.20
N ALA A 17 9.34 11.31 5.69
CA ALA A 17 10.16 11.29 4.48
C ALA A 17 9.38 11.82 3.28
N LEU A 18 8.15 11.33 3.08
CA LEU A 18 7.26 11.80 2.03
C LEU A 18 7.00 13.32 2.11
N PHE A 19 6.82 13.85 3.32
CA PHE A 19 6.65 15.28 3.53
C PHE A 19 7.85 16.09 3.08
N GLU A 20 9.06 15.74 3.52
CA GLU A 20 10.27 16.47 3.14
C GLU A 20 10.54 16.41 1.63
N TRP A 21 10.29 15.26 1.00
CA TRP A 21 10.43 15.15 -0.45
C TRP A 21 9.39 15.96 -1.20
N THR A 22 8.12 15.88 -0.80
CA THR A 22 7.05 16.63 -1.46
C THR A 22 7.33 18.14 -1.35
N ARG A 23 7.72 18.61 -0.16
CA ARG A 23 8.09 20.02 0.08
C ARG A 23 9.24 20.48 -0.83
N ARG A 24 10.30 19.68 -0.97
CA ARG A 24 11.47 20.03 -1.79
C ARG A 24 11.16 19.95 -3.29
N LEU A 25 10.41 18.93 -3.72
CA LEU A 25 10.01 18.75 -5.11
C LEU A 25 9.07 19.86 -5.58
N ALA A 26 8.14 20.31 -4.71
CA ALA A 26 7.18 21.37 -5.03
C ALA A 26 7.86 22.71 -5.36
N GLY A 27 9.07 22.95 -4.85
CA GLY A 27 9.85 24.15 -5.18
C GLY A 27 10.33 24.22 -6.64
N ARG A 28 10.23 23.12 -7.41
CA ARG A 28 10.72 23.05 -8.81
C ARG A 28 9.77 22.33 -9.77
N HIS A 29 8.73 21.68 -9.24
CA HIS A 29 7.86 20.79 -9.99
C HIS A 29 6.40 20.98 -9.57
N VAL A 30 5.48 20.66 -10.48
CA VAL A 30 4.05 20.63 -10.17
C VAL A 30 3.72 19.25 -9.61
N ILE A 31 3.07 19.22 -8.46
CA ILE A 31 2.75 17.97 -7.76
C ILE A 31 1.24 17.84 -7.63
N ASP A 32 0.70 16.70 -8.06
CA ASP A 32 -0.64 16.27 -7.68
C ASP A 32 -0.53 15.01 -6.81
N VAL A 33 -1.31 14.98 -5.74
CA VAL A 33 -1.28 13.89 -4.75
C VAL A 33 -2.53 13.02 -4.92
N TYR A 34 -2.34 11.72 -4.96
CA TYR A 34 -3.35 10.67 -4.98
C TYR A 34 -3.21 9.81 -3.73
N SER A 35 -4.28 9.67 -2.97
CA SER A 35 -4.24 8.91 -1.72
C SER A 35 -5.56 8.22 -1.40
N LEU A 36 -5.52 7.22 -0.54
CA LEU A 36 -6.76 6.63 0.00
C LEU A 36 -7.22 7.37 1.26
N ALA A 37 -8.52 7.32 1.54
CA ALA A 37 -9.11 7.83 2.78
C ALA A 37 -8.48 7.18 4.03
N THR A 38 -7.94 5.96 3.91
CA THR A 38 -7.24 5.25 4.98
C THR A 38 -5.84 5.77 5.29
N ALA A 39 -5.29 6.67 4.47
CA ALA A 39 -3.99 7.27 4.74
C ALA A 39 -4.11 8.34 5.83
N ASP A 40 -3.00 8.62 6.51
CA ASP A 40 -2.96 9.76 7.43
C ASP A 40 -2.78 11.07 6.63
N HIS A 41 -3.73 12.00 6.81
CA HIS A 41 -3.74 13.32 6.18
C HIS A 41 -3.52 14.47 7.17
N THR A 42 -3.45 14.18 8.47
CA THR A 42 -3.26 15.21 9.50
C THR A 42 -1.79 15.28 9.92
N PHE A 43 -1.12 14.14 10.04
CA PHE A 43 0.30 14.09 10.36
C PHE A 43 1.16 14.37 9.13
N CYS A 44 2.09 15.33 9.24
CA CYS A 44 2.98 15.74 8.15
C CYS A 44 2.19 16.00 6.85
N ASP A 45 1.26 16.94 6.93
CA ASP A 45 0.36 17.29 5.83
C ASP A 45 1.12 17.80 4.61
N ILE A 46 0.91 17.14 3.47
CA ILE A 46 1.54 17.46 2.19
C ILE A 46 0.63 18.25 1.26
N ARG A 47 -0.64 18.46 1.62
CA ARG A 47 -1.61 19.24 0.82
C ARG A 47 -1.14 20.66 0.50
N PRO A 48 -0.46 21.39 1.40
CA PRO A 48 0.04 22.74 1.08
C PRO A 48 1.05 22.78 -0.07
N PHE A 49 1.67 21.65 -0.43
CA PHE A 49 2.67 21.55 -1.49
C PHE A 49 2.12 20.95 -2.79
N ALA A 50 0.85 20.53 -2.79
CA ALA A 50 0.20 19.90 -3.93
C ALA A 50 -0.71 20.91 -4.64
N ALA A 51 -0.63 20.96 -5.97
CA ALA A 51 -1.58 21.71 -6.79
C ALA A 51 -2.98 21.10 -6.72
N ARG A 52 -3.07 19.76 -6.64
CA ARG A 52 -4.32 19.03 -6.43
C ARG A 52 -4.11 17.87 -5.47
N HIS A 53 -5.13 17.59 -4.66
CA HIS A 53 -5.18 16.42 -3.79
C HIS A 53 -6.45 15.62 -4.07
N HIS A 54 -6.26 14.39 -4.51
CA HIS A 54 -7.31 13.44 -4.85
C HIS A 54 -7.36 12.34 -3.77
N VAL A 55 -8.43 12.34 -2.99
CA VAL A 55 -8.69 11.31 -1.99
C VAL A 55 -9.72 10.32 -2.52
N PHE A 56 -9.39 9.03 -2.45
CA PHE A 56 -10.28 7.95 -2.89
C PHE A 56 -10.79 7.19 -1.68
N GLU A 57 -12.11 7.05 -1.63
CA GLU A 57 -12.79 6.28 -0.60
C GLU A 57 -12.43 4.80 -0.71
N PHE A 58 -11.89 4.27 0.38
CA PHE A 58 -11.69 2.85 0.60
C PHE A 58 -11.88 2.59 2.08
N ALA A 59 -12.71 1.61 2.41
CA ALA A 59 -12.87 1.14 3.78
C ALA A 59 -12.73 -0.40 3.76
N PRO A 60 -11.81 -0.98 4.54
CA PRO A 60 -11.77 -2.43 4.70
C PRO A 60 -13.04 -2.91 5.40
N ARG A 61 -13.47 -4.14 5.10
CA ARG A 61 -14.69 -4.69 5.71
C ARG A 61 -14.48 -4.96 7.20
N SER A 62 -15.58 -4.87 7.95
CA SER A 62 -15.61 -5.22 9.37
C SER A 62 -15.27 -6.69 9.58
N LEU A 63 -14.28 -6.96 10.41
CA LEU A 63 -13.85 -8.31 10.72
C LEU A 63 -14.83 -8.99 11.69
N PHE A 64 -15.07 -10.28 11.49
CA PHE A 64 -15.83 -11.12 12.40
C PHE A 64 -15.06 -11.38 13.69
N ASN A 65 -15.79 -11.41 14.80
CA ASN A 65 -15.31 -11.86 16.10
C ASN A 65 -15.35 -13.40 16.22
N SER A 66 -14.83 -13.93 17.33
CA SER A 66 -14.93 -15.35 17.65
C SER A 66 -16.40 -15.82 17.67
N PRO A 67 -16.74 -17.01 17.15
CA PRO A 67 -15.84 -18.05 16.60
C PRO A 67 -15.54 -17.91 15.10
N PHE A 68 -16.15 -16.95 14.40
CA PHE A 68 -16.08 -16.81 12.94
C PHE A 68 -14.83 -16.08 12.43
N GLY A 69 -13.85 -15.82 13.29
CA GLY A 69 -12.66 -15.03 12.97
C GLY A 69 -11.80 -15.57 11.82
N ARG A 70 -11.98 -16.83 11.40
CA ARG A 70 -11.27 -17.43 10.24
C ARG A 70 -11.78 -16.90 8.89
N LEU A 71 -13.08 -16.58 8.82
CA LEU A 71 -13.70 -15.98 7.64
C LEU A 71 -13.11 -14.59 7.32
N ASN A 72 -12.39 -13.98 8.27
CA ASN A 72 -11.67 -12.72 8.07
C ASN A 72 -10.62 -12.80 6.96
N GLN A 73 -10.03 -13.97 6.70
CA GLN A 73 -9.08 -14.12 5.59
C GLN A 73 -9.78 -14.00 4.24
N PHE A 74 -10.99 -14.55 4.13
CA PHE A 74 -11.83 -14.37 2.96
C PHE A 74 -12.28 -12.91 2.81
N GLN A 75 -12.66 -12.24 3.90
CA GLN A 75 -12.97 -10.80 3.88
C GLN A 75 -11.79 -9.97 3.37
N ARG A 76 -10.59 -10.20 3.91
CA ARG A 76 -9.35 -9.55 3.46
C ARG A 76 -9.04 -9.84 1.99
N TRP A 77 -9.28 -11.07 1.53
CA TRP A 77 -9.14 -11.43 0.12
C TRP A 77 -10.11 -10.64 -0.77
N ARG A 78 -11.35 -10.38 -0.31
CA ARG A 78 -12.30 -9.50 -0.99
C ARG A 78 -11.86 -8.05 -0.96
N ASP A 79 -11.36 -7.57 0.19
CA ASP A 79 -10.84 -6.20 0.36
C ASP A 79 -9.68 -5.92 -0.60
N LEU A 80 -8.76 -6.88 -0.80
CA LEU A 80 -7.72 -6.77 -1.82
C LEU A 80 -8.30 -6.60 -3.22
N GLY A 81 -9.43 -7.23 -3.52
CA GLY A 81 -10.09 -7.07 -4.81
C GLY A 81 -10.72 -5.71 -5.02
N ASP A 82 -11.36 -5.15 -3.99
CA ASP A 82 -11.87 -3.78 -4.05
C ASP A 82 -10.73 -2.76 -4.14
N LEU A 83 -9.66 -3.00 -3.38
CA LEU A 83 -8.45 -2.20 -3.43
C LEU A 83 -7.84 -2.20 -4.84
N GLU A 84 -7.75 -3.36 -5.50
CA GLU A 84 -7.28 -3.44 -6.89
C GLU A 84 -8.18 -2.65 -7.87
N ARG A 85 -9.50 -2.69 -7.70
CA ARG A 85 -10.45 -1.93 -8.54
C ARG A 85 -10.24 -0.42 -8.37
N ILE A 86 -10.11 0.05 -7.13
CA ILE A 86 -9.86 1.46 -6.83
C ILE A 86 -8.50 1.88 -7.38
N ASN A 87 -7.46 1.07 -7.17
CA ASN A 87 -6.13 1.35 -7.70
C ASN A 87 -6.10 1.39 -9.23
N ARG A 88 -6.91 0.57 -9.91
CA ARG A 88 -7.08 0.64 -11.37
C ARG A 88 -7.71 1.97 -11.80
N ARG A 89 -8.72 2.45 -11.06
CA ARG A 89 -9.33 3.76 -11.32
C ARG A 89 -8.33 4.91 -11.10
N ILE A 90 -7.57 4.86 -10.02
CA ILE A 90 -6.51 5.84 -9.72
C ILE A 90 -5.47 5.84 -10.84
N ALA A 91 -4.98 4.67 -11.25
CA ALA A 91 -4.05 4.53 -12.36
C ALA A 91 -4.61 5.11 -13.66
N GLY A 92 -5.90 4.89 -13.95
CA GLY A 92 -6.57 5.51 -15.10
C GLY A 92 -6.53 7.03 -15.07
N GLN A 93 -6.78 7.65 -13.92
CA GLN A 93 -6.67 9.10 -13.76
C GLN A 93 -5.23 9.61 -13.91
N ILE A 94 -4.25 8.88 -13.36
CA ILE A 94 -2.84 9.22 -13.52
C ILE A 94 -2.42 9.12 -15.00
N ASN A 95 -2.78 8.04 -15.69
CA ASN A 95 -2.46 7.84 -17.10
C ASN A 95 -3.04 8.94 -18.00
N GLN A 96 -4.23 9.46 -17.65
CA GLN A 96 -4.89 10.54 -18.39
C GLN A 96 -4.45 11.95 -17.95
N GLY A 97 -3.74 12.06 -16.83
CA GLY A 97 -3.39 13.34 -16.20
C GLY A 97 -2.18 14.03 -16.82
N GLY A 98 -1.48 13.41 -17.78
CA GLY A 98 -0.31 13.98 -18.43
C GLY A 98 0.88 14.19 -17.48
N TYR A 99 1.12 13.24 -16.57
CA TYR A 99 2.26 13.28 -15.65
C TYR A 99 3.52 12.72 -16.32
N ASP A 100 4.67 13.31 -16.00
CA ASP A 100 5.97 12.85 -16.47
C ASP A 100 6.43 11.59 -15.72
N VAL A 101 6.10 11.52 -14.42
CA VAL A 101 6.49 10.42 -13.54
C VAL A 101 5.50 10.24 -12.40
N LEU A 102 5.27 8.97 -12.05
CA LEU A 102 4.61 8.58 -10.80
C LEU A 102 5.66 8.33 -9.72
N PHE A 103 5.59 9.09 -8.62
CA PHE A 103 6.33 8.81 -7.40
C PHE A 103 5.42 8.08 -6.39
N ALA A 104 5.52 6.76 -6.37
CA ALA A 104 4.70 5.90 -5.52
C ALA A 104 5.39 5.62 -4.18
N ASN A 105 4.61 5.65 -3.11
CA ASN A 105 5.02 5.24 -1.76
C ASN A 105 4.10 4.14 -1.23
N THR A 106 4.47 3.56 -0.09
CA THR A 106 3.82 2.36 0.46
C THR A 106 2.31 2.47 0.65
N CYS A 107 1.68 1.31 0.62
CA CYS A 107 0.26 1.12 0.94
C CYS A 107 0.13 0.24 2.18
N ILE A 108 -0.62 0.65 3.20
CA ILE A 108 -0.77 -0.14 4.44
C ILE A 108 -1.31 -1.56 4.22
N PHE A 109 -2.06 -1.80 3.13
CA PHE A 109 -2.69 -3.10 2.87
C PHE A 109 -1.82 -4.04 2.04
N THR A 110 -1.19 -3.52 0.99
CA THR A 110 -0.42 -4.35 0.03
C THR A 110 1.08 -4.15 0.14
N PHE A 111 1.51 -3.17 0.95
CA PHE A 111 2.88 -2.69 1.07
C PHE A 111 3.39 -2.06 -0.24
N ILE A 112 3.51 -2.86 -1.29
CA ILE A 112 3.69 -2.41 -2.68
C ILE A 112 2.35 -1.95 -3.25
N PRO A 113 2.21 -0.71 -3.73
CA PRO A 113 0.94 -0.19 -4.24
C PRO A 113 0.41 -0.94 -5.46
N ALA A 114 -0.84 -1.39 -5.39
CA ALA A 114 -1.48 -2.14 -6.47
C ALA A 114 -1.74 -1.32 -7.73
N LEU A 115 -1.64 0.02 -7.70
CA LEU A 115 -1.77 0.83 -8.91
C LEU A 115 -0.59 0.63 -9.88
N LEU A 116 0.59 0.23 -9.39
CA LEU A 116 1.80 0.15 -10.21
C LEU A 116 1.65 -0.83 -11.38
N GLN A 117 0.87 -1.90 -11.22
CA GLN A 117 0.55 -2.84 -12.30
C GLN A 117 -0.43 -2.30 -13.37
N TYR A 118 -0.95 -1.07 -13.22
CA TYR A 118 -1.97 -0.46 -14.10
C TYR A 118 -1.53 0.89 -14.69
N VAL A 119 -0.40 1.43 -14.25
CA VAL A 119 0.11 2.72 -14.71
C VAL A 119 1.00 2.51 -15.94
N ASN A 120 0.83 3.36 -16.94
CA ASN A 120 1.56 3.28 -18.22
C ASN A 120 2.71 4.29 -18.33
N ILE A 121 2.80 5.23 -17.38
CA ILE A 121 3.88 6.22 -17.30
C ILE A 121 5.06 5.69 -16.48
N PRO A 122 6.26 6.27 -16.61
CA PRO A 122 7.39 5.93 -15.76
C PRO A 122 7.05 6.04 -14.28
N SER A 123 7.41 5.02 -13.50
CA SER A 123 7.10 4.95 -12.07
C SER A 123 8.35 4.71 -11.23
N VAL A 124 8.47 5.49 -10.17
CA VAL A 124 9.48 5.33 -9.12
C VAL A 124 8.73 4.93 -7.84
N TYR A 125 8.92 3.70 -7.41
CA TYR A 125 8.40 3.23 -6.13
C TYR A 125 9.50 3.36 -5.07
N TYR A 126 9.29 4.24 -4.10
CA TYR A 126 10.15 4.31 -2.93
C TYR A 126 9.61 3.45 -1.81
N LEU A 127 10.51 2.63 -1.30
CA LEU A 127 10.28 1.76 -0.19
C LEU A 127 11.07 2.21 1.04
N HIS A 128 10.34 2.76 2.01
CA HIS A 128 10.93 3.29 3.24
C HIS A 128 11.40 2.21 4.21
N GLU A 129 10.59 1.18 4.37
CA GLU A 129 10.86 0.09 5.30
C GLU A 129 11.28 -1.15 4.51
N PRO A 130 12.33 -1.86 4.95
CA PRO A 130 12.69 -3.14 4.36
C PRO A 130 11.53 -4.13 4.49
N PHE A 131 11.45 -5.03 3.51
CA PHE A 131 10.29 -5.89 3.31
C PHE A 131 10.69 -7.31 2.98
N GLY A 132 9.83 -8.23 3.38
CA GLY A 132 10.07 -9.66 3.23
C GLY A 132 10.47 -10.34 4.53
N SER A 133 10.32 -11.65 4.54
CA SER A 133 10.53 -12.52 5.71
C SER A 133 11.98 -12.50 6.22
N GLY A 134 12.96 -12.19 5.37
CA GLY A 134 14.37 -12.16 5.76
C GLY A 134 14.77 -10.99 6.67
N PHE A 135 13.98 -9.92 6.71
CA PHE A 135 14.29 -8.74 7.54
C PHE A 135 13.73 -8.86 8.96
N TYR A 136 12.57 -9.52 9.12
CA TYR A 136 11.97 -9.71 10.44
C TYR A 136 12.74 -10.78 11.21
N ARG A 137 13.51 -10.34 12.22
CA ARG A 137 14.05 -11.24 13.23
C ARG A 137 12.88 -11.85 14.01
N SER A 138 12.77 -13.18 13.99
CA SER A 138 11.82 -13.89 14.84
C SER A 138 12.27 -13.80 16.28
N PHE A 139 11.75 -12.84 17.02
CA PHE A 139 11.87 -12.83 18.48
C PHE A 139 10.76 -13.72 19.04
N GLU A 140 11.14 -14.74 19.81
CA GLU A 140 10.16 -15.51 20.56
C GLU A 140 9.49 -14.58 21.58
N ARG A 141 8.16 -14.49 21.53
CA ARG A 141 7.35 -13.69 22.46
C ARG A 141 6.59 -14.67 23.36
N PRO A 142 7.10 -15.02 24.56
CA PRO A 142 6.54 -16.08 25.39
C PRO A 142 5.07 -15.88 25.78
N TYR A 143 4.63 -14.62 25.80
CA TYR A 143 3.24 -14.22 26.09
C TYR A 143 2.28 -14.36 24.88
N LEU A 144 2.79 -14.64 23.67
CA LEU A 144 1.98 -14.90 22.47
C LEU A 144 1.81 -16.40 22.18
N LYS A 145 2.18 -17.29 23.11
CA LYS A 145 2.04 -18.75 22.93
C LYS A 145 0.59 -19.11 22.59
N ARG A 146 0.34 -19.31 21.29
CA ARG A 146 -0.91 -19.87 20.78
C ARG A 146 -0.87 -21.38 21.07
N GLY A 147 -1.93 -21.93 21.64
CA GLY A 147 -2.03 -23.37 21.88
C GLY A 147 -1.78 -24.18 20.60
N GLY A 148 -1.06 -25.29 20.70
CA GLY A 148 -0.54 -26.05 19.54
C GLY A 148 -1.60 -26.48 18.54
N TRP A 149 -2.83 -26.76 18.98
CA TRP A 149 -3.94 -27.12 18.09
C TRP A 149 -4.25 -26.01 17.07
N ARG A 150 -4.23 -24.73 17.47
CA ARG A 150 -4.53 -23.59 16.59
C ARG A 150 -3.49 -23.47 15.47
N GLN A 151 -2.21 -23.70 15.75
CA GLN A 151 -1.17 -23.68 14.73
C GLN A 151 -1.35 -24.78 13.68
N SER A 152 -1.75 -25.98 14.12
CA SER A 152 -2.05 -27.07 13.20
C SER A 152 -3.25 -26.74 12.31
N VAL A 153 -4.30 -26.12 12.86
CA VAL A 153 -5.44 -25.73 12.02
C VAL A 153 -5.12 -24.54 11.11
N ASP A 154 -4.24 -23.62 11.51
CA ASP A 154 -3.79 -22.52 10.63
C ASP A 154 -3.02 -23.07 9.41
N ARG A 155 -2.21 -24.12 9.57
CA ARG A 155 -1.51 -24.78 8.44
C ARG A 155 -2.46 -25.40 7.42
N LEU A 156 -3.65 -25.79 7.85
CA LEU A 156 -4.66 -26.44 7.01
C LEU A 156 -5.75 -25.48 6.54
N ASP A 157 -5.69 -24.18 6.89
CA ASP A 157 -6.71 -23.20 6.55
C ASP A 157 -6.52 -22.67 5.11
N PRO A 158 -7.37 -23.07 4.15
CA PRO A 158 -7.21 -22.66 2.76
C PRO A 158 -7.42 -21.15 2.56
N LEU A 159 -8.16 -20.48 3.46
CA LEU A 159 -8.44 -19.05 3.33
C LEU A 159 -7.19 -18.20 3.56
N ILE A 160 -6.28 -18.66 4.42
CA ILE A 160 -4.97 -18.03 4.63
C ILE A 160 -4.17 -18.08 3.34
N GLY A 161 -4.07 -19.27 2.72
CA GLY A 161 -3.38 -19.46 1.45
C GLY A 161 -3.98 -18.64 0.32
N LEU A 162 -5.31 -18.56 0.22
CA LEU A 162 -6.00 -17.74 -0.77
C LEU A 162 -5.67 -16.25 -0.63
N TYR A 163 -5.74 -15.70 0.59
CA TYR A 163 -5.39 -14.31 0.85
C TYR A 163 -3.92 -14.03 0.52
N GLN A 164 -3.00 -14.85 1.04
CA GLN A 164 -1.56 -14.69 0.84
C GLN A 164 -1.17 -14.82 -0.64
N GLY A 165 -1.75 -15.79 -1.36
CA GLY A 165 -1.53 -15.99 -2.78
C GLY A 165 -1.97 -14.79 -3.61
N ARG A 166 -3.14 -14.21 -3.31
CA ARG A 166 -3.60 -12.98 -3.97
C ARG A 166 -2.67 -11.80 -3.68
N LEU A 167 -2.32 -11.58 -2.40
CA LEU A 167 -1.43 -10.49 -1.99
C LEU A 167 -0.07 -10.60 -2.70
N ALA A 168 0.55 -11.78 -2.69
CA ALA A 168 1.82 -12.03 -3.33
C ALA A 168 1.75 -11.82 -4.86
N SER A 169 0.65 -12.23 -5.50
CA SER A 169 0.41 -12.00 -6.92
C SER A 169 0.34 -10.49 -7.24
N ILE A 170 -0.42 -9.72 -6.45
CA ILE A 170 -0.51 -8.26 -6.60
C ILE A 170 0.87 -7.62 -6.44
N GLN A 171 1.60 -7.96 -5.38
CA GLN A 171 2.94 -7.43 -5.10
C GLN A 171 3.91 -7.75 -6.23
N LYS A 172 3.95 -9.00 -6.71
CA LYS A 172 4.83 -9.44 -7.78
C LYS A 172 4.55 -8.74 -9.10
N ARG A 173 3.26 -8.60 -9.48
CA ARG A 173 2.88 -7.86 -10.69
C ARG A 173 3.22 -6.38 -10.59
N SER A 174 2.91 -5.77 -9.45
CA SER A 174 3.18 -4.34 -9.19
C SER A 174 4.67 -4.04 -9.23
N LEU A 175 5.48 -4.89 -8.61
CA LEU A 175 6.94 -4.74 -8.61
C LEU A 175 7.53 -4.91 -10.00
N ARG A 176 7.07 -5.91 -10.77
CA ARG A 176 7.52 -6.13 -12.16
C ARG A 176 7.16 -4.99 -13.11
N ALA A 177 6.04 -4.33 -12.87
CA ALA A 177 5.59 -3.18 -13.66
C ALA A 177 6.27 -1.86 -13.27
N THR A 178 6.90 -1.81 -12.09
CA THR A 178 7.59 -0.60 -11.62
C THR A 178 8.83 -0.32 -12.45
N THR A 179 8.99 0.92 -12.93
CA THR A 179 10.17 1.29 -13.73
C THR A 179 11.44 1.33 -12.88
N ARG A 180 11.38 1.90 -11.67
CA ARG A 180 12.48 1.95 -10.71
C ARG A 180 11.99 1.71 -9.29
N LEU A 181 12.62 0.75 -8.60
CA LEU A 181 12.48 0.57 -7.16
C LEU A 181 13.64 1.30 -6.46
N LEU A 182 13.31 2.12 -5.47
CA LEU A 182 14.28 2.70 -4.54
C LEU A 182 14.00 2.13 -3.15
N SER A 183 15.01 1.60 -2.48
CA SER A 183 14.91 1.13 -1.09
C SER A 183 16.09 1.67 -0.29
N ASN A 184 15.88 1.86 1.02
CA ASN A 184 16.98 2.11 1.96
C ASN A 184 17.87 0.88 2.15
#